data_AF-A0A6B3IHF5-F1
#
_entry.id   AF-A0A6B3IHF5-F1
#
_cell.length_a   1.000
_cell.length_b   1.000
_cell.length_c   1.000
_cell.angle_alpha   90.00
_cell.angle_beta   90.00
_cell.angle_gamma   90.00
#
_symmetry.space_group_name_H-M   'P 1'
#
loop_
_entity.id
_entity.type
_entity.pdbx_description
1 polymer ?
#
loop_
_entity_poly.entity_id
_entity_poly.type
_entity_poly.pdbx_seq_one_letter_code
_entity_poly.pdbx_strand_id
1 'polypeptide(L)'
;NGEGVLPGDLLGKLLDHVSSLQRTVLDPRGLTLSTLTAREAEMIRLVSEGFDTAEIAQKTSYSERTVKNVLHEVATRLELRNRAHAVGYAMRHGLI
;
A
#
# COMPACT_ATOMS: atom_id res chain seq x y z
N ASN A 1 -34.44 7.80 -6.32
CA ASN A 1 -33.83 7.34 -5.05
C ASN A 1 -33.26 5.97 -5.28
N GLY A 2 -32.06 5.92 -5.88
CA GLY A 2 -31.39 4.68 -6.33
C GLY A 2 -30.34 4.24 -5.33
N GLU A 3 -30.74 4.03 -4.07
CA GLU A 3 -29.83 3.40 -3.10
C GLU A 3 -29.77 1.92 -3.42
N GLY A 4 -28.66 1.51 -4.04
CA GLY A 4 -28.33 0.10 -4.21
C GLY A 4 -28.03 -0.49 -2.84
N VAL A 5 -29.02 -1.14 -2.22
CA VAL A 5 -28.81 -1.93 -1.02
C VAL A 5 -28.09 -3.21 -1.42
N LEU A 6 -26.83 -3.34 -1.02
CA LEU A 6 -26.00 -4.51 -1.31
C LEU A 6 -26.10 -5.51 -0.13
N PRO A 7 -26.64 -6.71 -0.34
CA PRO A 7 -26.60 -7.80 0.65
C PRO A 7 -25.16 -8.09 1.11
N GLY A 8 -24.98 -8.40 2.39
CA GLY A 8 -23.63 -8.56 2.99
C GLY A 8 -22.79 -9.69 2.37
N ASP A 9 -23.44 -10.72 1.84
CA ASP A 9 -22.80 -11.82 1.10
C ASP A 9 -22.32 -11.40 -0.29
N LEU A 10 -23.00 -10.44 -0.91
CA LEU A 10 -22.59 -9.83 -2.17
C LEU A 10 -21.48 -8.79 -1.96
N LEU A 11 -21.44 -8.11 -0.81
CA LEU A 11 -20.35 -7.20 -0.46
C LEU A 11 -19.01 -7.94 -0.37
N GLY A 12 -18.97 -9.07 0.32
CA GLY A 12 -17.75 -9.89 0.43
C GLY A 12 -17.21 -10.30 -0.94
N LYS A 13 -18.08 -10.85 -1.80
CA LYS A 13 -17.72 -11.23 -3.17
C LYS A 13 -17.22 -10.03 -3.99
N LEU A 14 -17.88 -8.88 -3.88
CA LEU A 14 -17.46 -7.67 -4.58
C LEU A 14 -16.05 -7.22 -4.14
N LEU A 15 -15.80 -7.21 -2.83
CA LEU A 15 -14.49 -6.87 -2.28
C LEU A 15 -13.40 -7.84 -2.74
N ASP A 16 -13.70 -9.14 -2.82
CA ASP A 16 -12.77 -10.15 -3.35
C ASP A 16 -12.44 -9.89 -4.83
N HIS A 17 -13.45 -9.58 -5.64
CA HIS A 17 -13.27 -9.26 -7.06
C HIS A 17 -12.45 -7.98 -7.25
N VAL A 18 -12.72 -6.93 -6.47
CA VAL A 18 -11.95 -5.67 -6.50
C VAL A 18 -10.50 -5.91 -6.07
N SER A 19 -10.29 -6.69 -5.00
CA SER A 19 -8.96 -7.05 -4.52
C SER A 19 -8.15 -7.86 -5.54
N SER A 20 -8.83 -8.73 -6.29
CA SER A 20 -8.24 -9.51 -7.39
C SER A 20 -7.81 -8.61 -8.55
N LEU A 21 -8.68 -7.68 -8.97
CA LEU A 21 -8.35 -6.70 -10.01
C LEU A 21 -7.19 -5.79 -9.60
N GLN A 22 -7.16 -5.36 -8.33
CA GLN A 22 -6.08 -4.54 -7.79
C GLN A 22 -4.74 -5.29 -7.89
N ARG A 23 -4.66 -6.54 -7.44
CA ARG A 23 -3.42 -7.34 -7.50
C ARG A 23 -2.97 -7.72 -8.91
N THR A 24 -3.89 -8.02 -9.81
CA THR A 24 -3.55 -8.62 -11.12
C THR A 24 -3.39 -7.60 -12.24
N VAL A 25 -4.03 -6.43 -12.13
CA VAL A 25 -4.05 -5.42 -13.19
C VAL A 25 -3.45 -4.09 -12.73
N LEU A 26 -3.79 -3.63 -11.53
CA LEU A 26 -3.43 -2.28 -11.06
C LEU A 26 -2.04 -2.23 -10.40
N ASP A 27 -1.75 -3.11 -9.45
CA ASP A 27 -0.47 -3.21 -8.74
C ASP A 27 0.73 -3.38 -9.70
N PRO A 28 0.68 -4.25 -10.75
CA PRO A 28 1.77 -4.36 -11.72
C PRO A 28 2.03 -3.08 -12.53
N ARG A 29 1.02 -2.19 -12.59
CA ARG A 29 1.08 -0.89 -13.27
C ARG A 29 1.30 0.27 -12.30
N GLY A 30 1.44 0.00 -11.00
CA GLY A 30 1.56 1.01 -9.95
C GLY A 30 0.28 1.85 -9.75
N LEU A 31 -0.87 1.35 -10.20
CA LEU A 31 -2.17 2.00 -10.03
C LEU A 31 -2.88 1.42 -8.80
N THR A 32 -3.61 2.24 -8.06
CA THR A 32 -4.31 1.79 -6.85
C THR A 32 -5.54 2.66 -6.58
N LEU A 33 -6.62 2.04 -6.10
CA LEU A 33 -7.81 2.74 -5.59
C LEU A 33 -7.60 3.22 -4.13
N SER A 34 -6.63 2.64 -3.43
CA SER A 34 -6.17 3.05 -2.10
C SER A 34 -4.97 3.99 -2.20
N THR A 35 -4.78 4.84 -1.18
CA THR A 35 -3.65 5.78 -1.10
C THR A 35 -2.27 5.11 -1.21
N LEU A 36 -2.18 3.86 -0.75
CA LEU A 36 -1.02 2.98 -0.88
C LEU A 36 -1.42 1.67 -1.56
N THR A 37 -0.54 1.14 -2.41
CA THR A 37 -0.61 -0.25 -2.89
C THR A 37 -0.30 -1.21 -1.73
N ALA A 38 -0.63 -2.50 -1.90
CA ALA A 38 -0.33 -3.52 -0.89
C ALA A 38 1.18 -3.59 -0.57
N ARG A 39 2.01 -3.49 -1.61
CA ARG A 39 3.48 -3.48 -1.51
C ARG A 39 4.02 -2.26 -0.78
N GLU A 40 3.48 -1.08 -1.06
CA GLU A 40 3.88 0.15 -0.39
C GLU A 40 3.51 0.11 1.10
N ALA A 41 2.29 -0.35 1.42
CA ALA A 41 1.84 -0.53 2.80
C ALA A 41 2.72 -1.54 3.55
N GLU A 42 3.06 -2.67 2.93
CA GLU A 42 3.98 -3.66 3.48
C GLU A 42 5.36 -3.06 3.80
N MET A 43 5.95 -2.32 2.85
CA MET A 43 7.23 -1.67 3.07
C MET A 43 7.19 -0.63 4.18
N ILE A 44 6.13 0.20 4.25
CA ILE A 44 6.00 1.20 5.33
C ILE A 44 5.75 0.53 6.69
N ARG A 45 5.02 -0.59 6.73
CA ARG A 45 4.84 -1.38 7.97
C ARG A 45 6.18 -1.90 8.48
N LEU A 46 7.02 -2.48 7.63
CA LEU A 46 8.36 -2.92 8.03
C LEU A 46 9.24 -1.74 8.48
N VAL A 47 9.12 -0.58 7.84
CA VAL A 47 9.79 0.65 8.32
C VAL A 47 9.31 1.05 9.71
N SER A 48 8.01 0.92 10.02
CA SER A 48 7.45 1.22 11.34
C SER A 48 7.89 0.24 12.42
N GLU A 49 8.19 -1.00 12.04
CA GLU A 49 8.74 -2.05 12.92
C GLU A 49 10.24 -1.87 13.19
N GLY A 50 10.88 -0.90 12.53
CA GLY A 50 12.28 -0.55 12.75
C GLY A 50 13.27 -1.18 11.76
N PHE A 51 12.80 -1.91 10.75
CA PHE A 51 13.68 -2.51 9.76
C PHE A 51 14.38 -1.46 8.88
N ASP A 52 15.62 -1.75 8.50
CA ASP A 52 16.36 -0.97 7.52
C ASP A 52 16.04 -1.40 6.08
N THR A 53 16.57 -0.67 5.08
CA THR A 53 16.25 -0.96 3.67
C THR A 53 16.81 -2.30 3.18
N ALA A 54 17.89 -2.80 3.78
CA ALA A 54 18.50 -4.09 3.43
C ALA A 54 17.70 -5.25 4.02
N GLU A 55 17.22 -5.11 5.25
CA GLU A 55 16.33 -6.08 5.89
C GLU A 55 14.96 -6.14 5.18
N ILE A 56 14.41 -4.99 4.81
CA ILE A 56 13.16 -4.91 4.03
C ILE A 56 13.34 -5.56 2.66
N ALA A 57 14.46 -5.30 1.98
CA ALA A 57 14.79 -5.90 0.70
C ALA A 57 14.79 -7.44 0.77
N GLN A 58 15.42 -8.00 1.82
CA GLN A 58 15.43 -9.45 2.07
C GLN A 58 14.03 -10.00 2.33
N LYS A 59 13.24 -9.35 3.20
CA LYS A 59 11.88 -9.80 3.54
C LYS A 59 10.91 -9.76 2.37
N THR A 60 11.05 -8.77 1.50
CA THR A 60 10.14 -8.52 0.37
C THR A 60 10.63 -9.10 -0.96
N SER A 61 11.79 -9.78 -0.97
CA SER A 61 12.45 -10.31 -2.18
C SER A 61 12.70 -9.24 -3.26
N TYR A 62 13.01 -8.00 -2.84
CA TYR A 62 13.34 -6.89 -3.73
C TYR A 62 14.75 -6.38 -3.50
N SER A 63 15.29 -5.59 -4.44
CA SER A 63 16.56 -4.91 -4.21
C SER A 63 16.39 -3.72 -3.25
N GLU A 64 17.44 -3.39 -2.49
CA GLU A 64 17.49 -2.17 -1.67
C GLU A 64 17.16 -0.90 -2.47
N ARG A 65 17.64 -0.83 -3.71
CA ARG A 65 17.33 0.27 -4.64
C ARG A 65 15.83 0.36 -4.86
N THR A 66 15.18 -0.78 -5.07
CA THR A 66 13.73 -0.82 -5.26
C THR A 66 12.98 -0.36 -4.01
N VAL A 67 13.40 -0.80 -2.82
CA VAL A 67 12.79 -0.35 -1.55
C VAL A 67 12.94 1.17 -1.40
N LYS A 68 14.13 1.72 -1.63
CA LYS A 68 14.39 3.17 -1.59
C LYS A 68 13.53 3.93 -2.58
N ASN A 69 13.42 3.43 -3.80
CA ASN A 69 12.60 4.04 -4.85
C ASN A 69 11.12 4.05 -4.46
N VAL A 70 10.57 2.92 -3.99
CA VAL A 70 9.17 2.84 -3.58
C VAL A 70 8.87 3.81 -2.43
N LEU A 71 9.70 3.82 -1.38
CA LEU A 71 9.53 4.75 -0.27
C LEU A 71 9.63 6.22 -0.70
N HIS A 72 10.53 6.52 -1.65
CA HIS A 72 10.66 7.85 -2.22
C HIS A 72 9.46 8.25 -3.09
N GLU A 73 8.98 7.36 -3.95
CA GLU A 73 7.81 7.59 -4.80
C GLU A 73 6.55 7.81 -3.96
N VAL A 74 6.35 7.03 -2.90
CA VAL A 74 5.25 7.24 -1.96
C VAL A 74 5.37 8.61 -1.27
N ALA A 75 6.56 8.94 -0.78
CA ALA A 75 6.78 10.23 -0.12
C ALA A 75 6.53 11.40 -1.08
N THR A 76 7.02 11.32 -2.31
CA THR A 76 6.82 12.35 -3.33
C THR A 76 5.35 12.46 -3.74
N ARG A 77 4.68 11.33 -4.01
CA ARG A 77 3.28 11.28 -4.46
C ARG A 77 2.31 11.82 -3.40
N LEU A 78 2.63 11.65 -2.12
CA LEU A 78 1.81 12.10 -0.99
C LEU A 78 2.33 13.38 -0.33
N GLU A 79 3.31 14.07 -0.95
CA GLU A 79 3.93 15.30 -0.46
C GLU A 79 4.49 15.20 0.98
N LEU A 80 5.03 14.02 1.31
CA LEU A 80 5.63 13.71 2.59
C LEU A 80 7.12 14.06 2.60
N ARG A 81 7.56 14.59 3.74
CA ARG A 81 8.91 15.15 3.90
C ARG A 81 10.01 14.10 4.02
N ASN A 82 9.71 12.95 4.60
CA ASN A 82 10.68 11.89 4.85
C ASN A 82 9.98 10.57 5.22
N ARG A 83 10.76 9.48 5.35
CA ARG A 83 10.26 8.15 5.74
C ARG A 83 9.47 8.15 7.06
N ALA A 84 9.88 8.95 8.04
CA ALA A 84 9.17 9.03 9.33
C ALA A 84 7.81 9.70 9.17
N HIS A 85 7.72 10.73 8.31
CA HIS A 85 6.45 11.34 7.94
C HIS A 85 5.54 10.32 7.23
N ALA A 86 6.09 9.46 6.35
CA ALA A 86 5.32 8.39 5.71
C ALA A 86 4.74 7.36 6.69
N VAL A 87 5.53 6.92 7.67
CA VAL A 87 5.03 6.06 8.75
C VAL A 87 3.91 6.75 9.52
N GLY A 88 4.15 7.99 9.98
CA GLY A 88 3.15 8.73 10.74
C GLY A 88 1.87 9.01 9.95
N TYR A 89 1.98 9.25 8.64
CA TYR A 89 0.85 9.37 7.74
C TYR A 89 0.07 8.06 7.67
N ALA A 90 0.75 6.94 7.39
CA ALA A 90 0.10 5.64 7.26
C ALA A 90 -0.64 5.21 8.53
N MET A 91 -0.05 5.42 9.71
CA MET A 91 -0.71 5.14 11.00
C MET A 91 -1.95 6.02 11.24
N ARG A 92 -1.85 7.33 10.99
CA ARG A 92 -2.98 8.27 11.19
C ARG A 92 -4.18 7.98 10.29
N HIS A 93 -3.91 7.45 9.09
CA HIS A 93 -4.95 7.13 8.11
C HIS A 93 -5.37 5.65 8.13
N GLY A 94 -4.89 4.85 9.09
CA GLY A 94 -5.25 3.43 9.22
C GLY A 94 -4.78 2.57 8.05
N LEU A 95 -3.70 2.98 7.37
CA LEU A 95 -3.14 2.29 6.22
C LEU A 95 -2.16 1.17 6.63
N ILE A 96 -1.68 1.18 7.87
CA ILE A 96 -0.85 0.13 8.49
C ILE A 96 -1.20 -0.09 9.95
#